data_AF-A0A0F8I5C7-F1
#
_entry.id   AF-A0A0F8I5C7-F1
#
_cell.length_a   1.000
_cell.length_b   1.000
_cell.length_c   1.000
_cell.angle_alpha   90.00
_cell.angle_beta   90.00
_cell.angle_gamma   90.00
#
_symmetry.space_group_name_H-M   'P 1'
#
loop_
_entity.id
_entity.type
_entity.pdbx_description
1 polymer ?
#
loop_
_entity_poly.entity_id
_entity_poly.type
_entity_poly.pdbx_seq_one_letter_code
_entity_poly.pdbx_strand_id
1 'polypeptide(L)'
;MLEIQRELSIALSSTWNLQAMLNLILDSCLKIREIDAGGIYLKDELLDQINLVAHRGLSSDFVEKIYAYRADSPEAKQVWTEKPVYKLSFFAEEMAGMLRKEKITAVAVIPMKHRGEVIGSLNFASHTVDRIPHNVRNFLESIALQVVNYIAPIRIEADFI
;
A
#
# COMPACT_ATOMS: atom_id res chain seq x y z
N MET A 1 9.23 7.96 -14.10
CA MET A 1 9.39 7.32 -12.77
C MET A 1 10.34 8.09 -11.86
N LEU A 2 11.60 8.37 -12.26
CA LEU A 2 12.51 9.20 -11.45
C LEU A 2 11.94 10.60 -11.13
N GLU A 3 11.32 11.25 -12.11
CA GLU A 3 10.67 12.55 -11.91
C GLU A 3 9.52 12.47 -10.90
N ILE A 4 8.64 11.46 -11.03
CA ILE A 4 7.55 11.19 -10.07
C ILE A 4 8.10 11.02 -8.66
N GLN A 5 9.16 10.21 -8.48
CA GLN A 5 9.79 10.00 -7.19
C GLN A 5 10.32 11.31 -6.60
N ARG A 6 11.04 12.10 -7.41
CA ARG A 6 11.59 13.39 -7.00
C ARG A 6 10.50 14.40 -6.60
N GLU A 7 9.46 14.53 -7.40
CA GLU A 7 8.32 15.42 -7.11
C GLU A 7 7.60 15.01 -5.84
N LEU A 8 7.36 13.70 -5.66
CA LEU A 8 6.75 13.17 -4.45
C LEU A 8 7.61 13.49 -3.21
N SER A 9 8.94 13.37 -3.31
CA SER A 9 9.87 13.72 -2.23
C SER A 9 9.71 15.17 -1.78
N ILE A 10 9.64 16.09 -2.74
CA ILE A 10 9.52 17.53 -2.49
C ILE A 10 8.16 17.83 -1.85
N ALA A 11 7.09 17.26 -2.39
CA ALA A 11 5.75 17.44 -1.85
C ALA A 11 5.63 16.90 -0.40
N LEU A 12 6.16 15.70 -0.14
CA LEU A 12 6.13 15.11 1.19
C LEU A 12 6.96 15.90 2.21
N SER A 13 8.07 16.52 1.82
CA SER A 13 8.88 17.35 2.73
C SER A 13 8.17 18.62 3.25
N SER A 14 7.05 19.01 2.64
CA SER A 14 6.28 20.20 3.01
C SER A 14 4.87 19.87 3.52
N THR A 15 4.54 18.59 3.67
CA THR A 15 3.21 18.12 4.08
C THR A 15 3.29 17.49 5.47
N TRP A 16 2.52 18.02 6.42
CA TRP A 16 2.49 17.56 7.82
C TRP A 16 1.22 16.75 8.17
N ASN A 17 0.27 16.68 7.26
CA ASN A 17 -0.97 15.94 7.45
C ASN A 17 -0.85 14.53 6.83
N LEU A 18 -0.98 13.50 7.66
CA LEU A 18 -0.85 12.11 7.23
C LEU A 18 -1.78 11.77 6.05
N GLN A 19 -3.06 12.15 6.12
CA GLN A 19 -4.01 11.84 5.06
C GLN A 19 -3.62 12.49 3.72
N ALA A 20 -3.17 13.74 3.75
CA ALA A 20 -2.68 14.44 2.56
C ALA A 20 -1.46 13.73 1.97
N MET A 21 -0.53 13.24 2.79
CA MET A 21 0.63 12.48 2.34
C MET A 21 0.24 11.16 1.70
N LEU A 22 -0.65 10.40 2.33
CA LEU A 22 -1.16 9.13 1.80
C LEU A 22 -1.82 9.31 0.44
N ASN A 23 -2.61 10.38 0.28
CA ASN A 23 -3.21 10.75 -1.00
C ASN A 23 -2.15 11.10 -2.05
N LEU A 24 -1.14 11.91 -1.71
CA LEU A 24 -0.04 12.26 -2.63
C LEU A 24 0.72 11.02 -3.12
N ILE A 25 0.95 10.03 -2.24
CA ILE A 25 1.63 8.79 -2.58
C ILE A 25 0.82 7.98 -3.59
N LEU A 26 -0.48 7.79 -3.33
CA LEU A 26 -1.39 7.10 -4.24
C LEU A 26 -1.44 7.81 -5.59
N ASP A 27 -1.76 9.10 -5.59
CA ASP A 27 -1.92 9.90 -6.81
C ASP A 27 -0.62 9.92 -7.64
N SER A 28 0.55 9.88 -7.00
CA SER A 28 1.85 9.81 -7.69
C SER A 28 2.11 8.43 -8.32
N CYS A 29 1.81 7.34 -7.61
CA CYS A 29 2.05 5.99 -8.11
C CYS A 29 1.05 5.59 -9.21
N LEU A 30 -0.20 6.06 -9.13
CA LEU A 30 -1.23 5.82 -10.14
C LEU A 30 -0.99 6.60 -11.46
N LYS A 31 0.02 7.48 -11.53
CA LYS A 31 0.50 8.04 -12.81
C LYS A 31 1.18 6.98 -13.69
N ILE A 32 1.55 5.83 -13.13
CA ILE A 32 2.17 4.73 -13.87
C ILE A 32 1.08 3.94 -14.58
N ARG A 33 1.21 3.80 -15.90
CA ARG A 33 0.22 3.15 -16.78
C ARG A 33 -0.20 1.76 -16.30
N GLU A 34 0.73 0.98 -15.76
CA GLU A 34 0.47 -0.38 -15.28
C GLU A 34 -0.24 -0.46 -13.91
N ILE A 35 -0.41 0.68 -13.23
CA ILE A 35 -1.01 0.76 -11.88
C ILE A 35 -2.25 1.64 -11.96
N ASP A 36 -3.43 1.01 -11.93
CA ASP A 36 -4.72 1.71 -12.04
C ASP A 36 -5.53 1.69 -10.73
N ALA A 37 -5.05 0.96 -9.72
CA ALA A 37 -5.66 0.93 -8.40
C ALA A 37 -4.62 0.75 -7.30
N GLY A 38 -4.99 1.14 -6.08
CA GLY A 38 -4.16 0.91 -4.91
C GLY A 38 -4.81 1.27 -3.58
N GLY A 39 -4.19 0.80 -2.51
CA GLY A 39 -4.55 1.04 -1.13
C GLY A 39 -3.31 1.14 -0.26
N ILE A 40 -3.37 1.94 0.78
CA ILE A 40 -2.32 2.01 1.81
C ILE A 40 -2.89 1.45 3.10
N TYR A 41 -2.20 0.45 3.62
CA TYR A 41 -2.51 -0.14 4.90
C TYR A 41 -1.52 0.35 5.95
N LEU A 42 -2.03 0.71 7.11
CA LEU A 42 -1.21 1.02 8.28
C LEU A 42 -1.64 0.11 9.43
N LYS A 43 -0.67 -0.36 10.21
CA LYS A 43 -0.94 -1.05 11.47
C LYS A 43 -1.73 -0.13 12.41
N ASP A 44 -2.52 -0.67 13.31
CA ASP A 44 -3.09 0.02 14.46
C ASP A 44 -2.73 -0.83 15.68
N GLU A 45 -1.81 -0.33 16.50
CA GLU A 45 -1.30 -1.10 17.65
C GLU A 45 -2.30 -1.14 18.79
N LEU A 46 -3.13 -0.11 18.92
CA LEU A 46 -4.15 -0.02 19.96
C LEU A 46 -5.27 -1.03 19.72
N LEU A 47 -5.68 -1.19 18.46
CA LEU A 47 -6.77 -2.10 18.06
C LEU A 47 -6.31 -3.47 17.59
N ASP A 48 -5.00 -3.74 17.60
CA ASP A 48 -4.36 -4.95 17.08
C ASP A 48 -4.83 -5.33 15.67
N GLN A 49 -4.83 -4.33 14.80
CA GLN A 49 -5.42 -4.40 13.46
C GLN A 49 -4.50 -3.79 12.40
N ILE A 50 -4.84 -4.02 11.13
CA ILE A 50 -4.28 -3.30 10.00
C ILE A 50 -5.44 -2.69 9.22
N ASN A 51 -5.39 -1.37 9.04
CA ASN A 51 -6.48 -0.59 8.47
C ASN A 51 -6.10 -0.05 7.10
N LEU A 52 -7.04 -0.13 6.15
CA LEU A 52 -6.97 0.55 4.86
C LEU A 52 -7.26 2.05 5.09
N VAL A 53 -6.21 2.86 5.15
CA VAL A 53 -6.30 4.28 5.51
C VAL A 53 -6.45 5.21 4.30
N ALA A 54 -6.13 4.72 3.10
CA ALA A 54 -6.33 5.45 1.86
C ALA A 54 -6.43 4.47 0.69
N HIS A 55 -7.23 4.78 -0.33
CA HIS A 55 -7.36 3.96 -1.53
C HIS A 55 -7.77 4.77 -2.76
N ARG A 56 -7.55 4.20 -3.96
CA ARG A 56 -7.92 4.73 -5.28
C ARG A 56 -8.19 3.58 -6.24
N GLY A 57 -9.11 3.80 -7.18
CA GLY A 57 -9.37 2.85 -8.28
C GLY A 57 -10.00 1.53 -7.86
N LEU A 58 -10.58 1.46 -6.66
CA LEU A 58 -11.26 0.29 -6.12
C LEU A 58 -12.75 0.59 -5.92
N SER A 59 -13.61 -0.41 -6.14
CA SER A 59 -15.05 -0.33 -5.90
C SER A 59 -15.37 -0.24 -4.40
N SER A 60 -16.46 0.45 -4.07
CA SER A 60 -16.94 0.55 -2.68
C SER A 60 -17.21 -0.84 -2.07
N ASP A 61 -17.86 -1.73 -2.82
CA ASP A 61 -18.14 -3.11 -2.40
C ASP A 61 -16.87 -3.91 -2.08
N PHE A 62 -15.77 -3.65 -2.77
CA PHE A 62 -14.49 -4.29 -2.49
C PHE A 62 -13.83 -3.66 -1.26
N VAL A 63 -13.79 -2.33 -1.19
CA VAL A 63 -13.23 -1.56 -0.06
C VAL A 63 -13.88 -1.96 1.26
N GLU A 64 -15.21 -2.08 1.32
CA GLU A 64 -15.93 -2.51 2.52
C GLU A 64 -15.47 -3.87 3.05
N LYS A 65 -15.09 -4.79 2.17
CA LYS A 65 -14.63 -6.13 2.56
C LYS A 65 -13.17 -6.16 3.03
N ILE A 66 -12.39 -5.15 2.66
CA ILE A 66 -10.94 -5.13 2.90
C ILE A 66 -10.50 -4.00 3.83
N TYR A 67 -11.46 -3.28 4.43
CA TYR A 67 -11.20 -2.05 5.18
C TYR A 67 -10.32 -2.26 6.41
N ALA A 68 -10.48 -3.37 7.12
CA ALA A 68 -9.69 -3.69 8.29
C ALA A 68 -9.50 -5.20 8.42
N TYR A 69 -8.32 -5.59 8.88
CA TYR A 69 -8.01 -6.97 9.23
C TYR A 69 -7.45 -7.02 10.64
N ARG A 70 -7.76 -8.09 11.37
CA ARG A 70 -7.02 -8.39 12.61
C ARG A 70 -5.56 -8.66 12.29
N ALA A 71 -4.64 -8.24 13.15
CA ALA A 71 -3.20 -8.41 12.94
C ALA A 71 -2.78 -9.89 12.83
N ASP A 72 -3.56 -10.81 13.39
CA ASP A 72 -3.33 -12.26 13.35
C ASP A 72 -3.92 -12.97 12.10
N SER A 73 -4.67 -12.24 11.27
CA SER A 73 -5.35 -12.80 10.10
C SER A 73 -4.38 -13.26 8.99
N PRO A 74 -4.79 -14.22 8.13
CA PRO A 74 -4.03 -14.60 6.94
C PRO A 74 -3.69 -13.40 6.02
N GLU A 75 -4.57 -12.41 5.93
CA GLU A 75 -4.41 -11.19 5.14
C GLU A 75 -3.34 -10.27 5.75
N ALA A 76 -3.37 -10.11 7.07
CA ALA A 76 -2.35 -9.34 7.80
C ALA A 76 -0.97 -9.98 7.68
N LYS A 77 -0.87 -11.32 7.68
CA LYS A 77 0.41 -12.03 7.43
C LYS A 77 1.07 -11.62 6.11
N GLN A 78 0.30 -11.19 5.12
CA GLN A 78 0.83 -10.68 3.85
C GLN A 78 1.52 -9.33 4.02
N VAL A 79 0.91 -8.44 4.81
CA VAL A 79 1.50 -7.14 5.17
C VAL A 79 2.75 -7.34 6.03
N TRP A 80 2.71 -8.30 6.95
CA TRP A 80 3.86 -8.68 7.78
C TRP A 80 4.97 -9.37 7.00
N THR A 81 4.72 -9.82 5.76
CA THR A 81 5.82 -10.35 4.98
C THR A 81 6.84 -9.25 4.78
N GLU A 82 8.05 -9.52 5.24
CA GLU A 82 9.17 -8.62 5.14
C GLU A 82 9.65 -8.39 3.69
N LYS A 83 8.97 -8.98 2.70
CA LYS A 83 9.37 -8.99 1.30
C LYS A 83 8.17 -8.64 0.42
N PRO A 84 8.39 -7.89 -0.68
CA PRO A 84 7.35 -7.62 -1.66
C PRO A 84 6.69 -8.87 -2.25
N VAL A 85 5.38 -8.79 -2.51
CA VAL A 85 4.58 -9.85 -3.15
C VAL A 85 4.00 -9.35 -4.46
N TYR A 86 4.12 -10.14 -5.53
CA TYR A 86 3.70 -9.77 -6.89
C TYR A 86 2.80 -10.79 -7.59
N LYS A 87 2.34 -11.82 -6.88
CA LYS A 87 1.58 -12.93 -7.47
C LYS A 87 0.26 -13.11 -6.75
N LEU A 88 -0.82 -13.19 -7.52
CA LEU A 88 -2.16 -13.48 -7.01
C LEU A 88 -2.24 -14.85 -6.30
N SER A 89 -1.43 -15.83 -6.72
CA SER A 89 -1.36 -17.16 -6.11
C SER A 89 -0.85 -17.17 -4.67
N PHE A 90 -0.41 -16.02 -4.15
CA PHE A 90 0.03 -15.88 -2.76
C PHE A 90 -1.14 -15.65 -1.80
N PHE A 91 -2.31 -15.26 -2.32
CA PHE A 91 -3.52 -15.04 -1.52
C PHE A 91 -4.30 -16.34 -1.30
N ALA A 92 -5.00 -16.43 -0.16
CA ALA A 92 -5.97 -17.48 0.10
C ALA A 92 -7.13 -17.41 -0.91
N GLU A 93 -7.82 -18.53 -1.12
CA GLU A 93 -8.87 -18.65 -2.16
C GLU A 93 -10.00 -17.62 -1.99
N GLU A 94 -10.35 -17.30 -0.74
CA GLU A 94 -11.36 -16.27 -0.44
C GLU A 94 -10.93 -14.89 -0.98
N MET A 95 -9.73 -14.44 -0.62
CA MET A 95 -9.15 -13.20 -1.11
C MET A 95 -8.94 -13.21 -2.62
N ALA A 96 -8.45 -14.32 -3.18
CA ALA A 96 -8.31 -14.48 -4.62
C ALA A 96 -9.67 -14.37 -5.34
N GLY A 97 -10.74 -14.91 -4.74
CA GLY A 97 -12.12 -14.76 -5.21
C GLY A 97 -12.60 -13.30 -5.20
N MET A 98 -12.27 -12.54 -4.16
CA MET A 98 -12.59 -11.11 -4.09
C MET A 98 -11.83 -10.30 -5.15
N LEU A 99 -10.52 -10.54 -5.31
CA LEU A 99 -9.70 -9.90 -6.34
C LEU A 99 -10.22 -10.19 -7.76
N ARG A 100 -10.66 -11.43 -8.03
CA ARG A 100 -11.28 -11.78 -9.32
C ARG A 100 -12.61 -11.07 -9.56
N LYS A 101 -13.46 -10.92 -8.53
CA LYS A 101 -14.72 -10.16 -8.63
C LYS A 101 -14.47 -8.69 -8.91
N GLU A 102 -13.42 -8.13 -8.31
CA GLU A 102 -12.93 -6.77 -8.56
C GLU A 102 -12.25 -6.63 -9.93
N LYS A 103 -11.99 -7.74 -10.63
CA LYS A 103 -11.27 -7.80 -11.92
C LYS A 103 -9.81 -7.36 -11.81
N ILE A 104 -9.20 -7.53 -10.64
CA ILE A 104 -7.76 -7.32 -10.46
C ILE A 104 -7.00 -8.51 -11.06
N THR A 105 -6.11 -8.22 -12.01
CA THR A 105 -5.31 -9.20 -12.76
C THR A 105 -3.86 -9.23 -12.32
N ALA A 106 -3.35 -8.16 -11.69
CA ALA A 106 -2.02 -8.11 -11.10
C ALA A 106 -1.98 -7.32 -9.80
N VAL A 107 -1.04 -7.66 -8.92
CA VAL A 107 -0.83 -7.01 -7.61
C VAL A 107 0.63 -6.71 -7.33
N ALA A 108 0.88 -5.72 -6.48
CA ALA A 108 2.14 -5.44 -5.80
C ALA A 108 1.82 -5.05 -4.35
N VAL A 109 2.17 -5.91 -3.40
CA VAL A 109 2.09 -5.62 -1.96
C VAL A 109 3.51 -5.34 -1.50
N ILE A 110 3.77 -4.10 -1.11
CA ILE A 110 5.12 -3.62 -0.77
C ILE A 110 5.13 -3.20 0.71
N PRO A 111 5.85 -3.91 1.59
CA PRO A 111 5.91 -3.57 3.01
C PRO A 111 6.66 -2.24 3.21
N MET A 112 6.16 -1.41 4.11
CA MET A 112 6.83 -0.20 4.59
C MET A 112 7.54 -0.52 5.90
N LYS A 113 8.88 -0.51 5.88
CA LYS A 113 9.71 -0.83 7.05
C LYS A 113 10.39 0.41 7.61
N HIS A 114 10.23 0.65 8.91
CA HIS A 114 10.93 1.69 9.65
C HIS A 114 11.66 1.06 10.82
N ARG A 115 12.99 1.28 10.91
CA ARG A 115 13.85 0.76 12.00
C ARG A 115 13.71 -0.76 12.25
N GLY A 116 13.50 -1.53 11.20
CA GLY A 116 13.38 -2.99 11.27
C GLY A 116 11.95 -3.50 11.47
N GLU A 117 10.99 -2.62 11.71
CA GLU A 117 9.59 -3.00 11.92
C GLU A 117 8.72 -2.61 10.73
N VAL A 118 7.78 -3.48 10.36
CA VAL A 118 6.76 -3.17 9.36
C VAL A 118 5.68 -2.31 10.00
N ILE A 119 5.47 -1.10 9.48
CA ILE A 119 4.43 -0.17 9.97
C ILE A 119 3.16 -0.19 9.12
N GLY A 120 3.19 -0.90 8.00
CA GLY A 120 2.13 -0.95 7.00
C GLY A 120 2.61 -1.44 5.64
N SER A 121 1.79 -1.26 4.61
CA SER A 121 2.15 -1.60 3.23
C SER A 121 1.53 -0.65 2.21
N LEU A 122 2.23 -0.49 1.09
CA LEU A 122 1.68 0.06 -0.14
C LEU A 122 1.19 -1.09 -1.01
N ASN A 123 -0.10 -1.12 -1.31
CA ASN A 123 -0.73 -2.16 -2.10
C ASN A 123 -1.20 -1.55 -3.41
N PHE A 124 -0.66 -2.02 -4.53
CA PHE A 124 -1.03 -1.57 -5.86
C PHE A 124 -1.57 -2.72 -6.69
N ALA A 125 -2.45 -2.40 -7.62
CA ALA A 125 -3.12 -3.36 -8.46
C ALA A 125 -3.26 -2.85 -9.90
N SER A 126 -3.52 -3.81 -10.80
CA SER A 126 -3.90 -3.53 -12.18
C SER A 126 -5.14 -4.33 -12.54
N HIS A 127 -6.04 -3.68 -13.28
CA HIS A 127 -7.15 -4.30 -14.01
C HIS A 127 -6.82 -4.56 -15.49
N THR A 128 -5.69 -4.01 -15.96
CA THR A 128 -5.38 -3.87 -17.40
C THR A 128 -4.14 -4.63 -17.84
N VAL A 129 -3.26 -5.01 -16.91
CA VAL A 129 -2.10 -5.88 -17.18
C VAL A 129 -2.12 -7.13 -16.31
N ASP A 130 -1.66 -8.24 -16.86
CA ASP A 130 -1.59 -9.53 -16.14
C ASP A 130 -0.37 -9.64 -15.21
N ARG A 131 0.60 -8.73 -15.36
CA ARG A 131 1.79 -8.69 -14.53
C ARG A 131 2.35 -7.28 -14.42
N ILE A 132 2.75 -6.90 -13.21
CA ILE A 132 3.51 -5.66 -12.99
C ILE A 132 4.96 -5.89 -13.49
N PRO A 133 5.47 -5.07 -14.44
CA PRO A 133 6.83 -5.20 -14.97
C PRO A 133 7.92 -4.94 -13.92
N HIS A 134 9.09 -5.56 -14.08
CA HIS A 134 10.20 -5.44 -13.10
C HIS A 134 10.64 -4.00 -12.83
N ASN A 135 10.69 -3.14 -13.85
CA ASN A 135 11.04 -1.73 -13.66
C ASN A 135 10.01 -0.98 -12.79
N VAL A 136 8.72 -1.32 -12.90
CA VAL A 136 7.66 -0.75 -12.06
C VAL A 136 7.78 -1.28 -10.63
N ARG A 137 8.08 -2.57 -10.44
CA ARG A 137 8.34 -3.16 -9.12
C ARG A 137 9.47 -2.44 -8.38
N ASN A 138 10.62 -2.28 -9.04
CA ASN A 138 11.77 -1.58 -8.47
C ASN A 138 11.43 -0.14 -8.08
N PHE A 139 10.61 0.53 -8.89
CA PHE A 139 10.10 1.87 -8.56
C PHE A 139 9.21 1.84 -7.32
N LEU A 140 8.20 0.97 -7.25
CA LEU A 140 7.29 0.88 -6.10
C LEU A 140 8.03 0.54 -4.80
N GLU A 141 9.01 -0.37 -4.85
CA GLU A 141 9.91 -0.67 -3.73
C GLU A 141 10.71 0.57 -3.30
N SER A 142 11.23 1.34 -4.25
CA SER A 142 11.94 2.59 -3.95
C SER A 142 11.03 3.65 -3.32
N ILE A 143 9.77 3.75 -3.77
CA ILE A 143 8.77 4.62 -3.15
C ILE A 143 8.51 4.18 -1.71
N ALA A 144 8.28 2.90 -1.44
CA ALA A 144 8.05 2.41 -0.08
C ALA A 144 9.21 2.75 0.87
N LEU A 145 10.45 2.55 0.43
CA LEU A 145 11.66 2.90 1.20
C LEU A 145 11.77 4.40 1.48
N GLN A 146 11.29 5.23 0.57
CA GLN A 146 11.31 6.68 0.73
C GLN A 146 10.19 7.17 1.66
N VAL A 147 8.94 6.81 1.36
CA VAL A 147 7.76 7.41 1.99
C VAL A 147 7.60 7.01 3.45
N VAL A 148 8.12 5.84 3.83
CA VAL A 148 8.07 5.36 5.21
C VAL A 148 8.77 6.33 6.18
N ASN A 149 9.81 7.04 5.74
CA ASN A 149 10.54 8.00 6.57
C ASN A 149 9.73 9.28 6.85
N TYR A 150 8.70 9.55 6.06
CA TYR A 150 7.79 10.68 6.30
C TYR A 150 6.54 10.23 7.08
N ILE A 151 6.05 9.00 6.84
CA ILE A 151 4.86 8.46 7.51
C ILE A 151 5.15 8.08 8.96
N ALA A 152 6.27 7.40 9.22
CA ALA A 152 6.56 6.83 10.53
C ALA A 152 6.60 7.87 11.67
N PRO A 153 7.25 9.05 11.51
CA PRO A 153 7.31 10.05 12.59
C PRO A 153 5.93 10.57 13.01
N ILE A 154 5.07 10.91 12.04
CA ILE A 154 3.72 11.47 12.30
C ILE A 154 2.85 10.45 13.03
N ARG A 155 3.00 9.17 12.69
CA ARG A 155 2.29 8.08 13.35
C ARG A 155 2.75 7.89 14.80
N ILE A 156 4.06 7.90 15.04
CA ILE A 156 4.62 7.81 16.39
C ILE A 156 4.10 8.96 17.26
N GLU A 157 4.04 10.18 16.73
CA GLU A 157 3.49 11.33 17.46
C GLU A 157 2.00 11.18 17.80
N ALA A 158 1.20 10.57 16.93
CA ALA A 158 -0.22 10.30 17.17
C ALA A 158 -0.45 9.22 18.24
N ASP A 159 0.46 8.26 18.40
CA ASP A 159 0.38 7.20 19.42
C ASP A 159 0.67 7.72 20.85
N PHE A 160 1.16 8.95 21.00
CA PHE A 160 1.46 9.60 22.30
C PHE A 160 0.39 10.58 22.81
N ILE A 161 -0.72 10.76 22.09
CA ILE A 161 -1.83 11.66 22.44
C ILE A 161 -3.06 10.85 22.85
#